data_AF-M0J1V8-F1
#
_entry.id   AF-M0J1V8-F1
#
_cell.length_a   1.000
_cell.length_b   1.000
_cell.length_c   1.000
_cell.angle_alpha   90.00
_cell.angle_beta   90.00
_cell.angle_gamma   90.00
#
_symmetry.space_group_name_H-M   'P 1'
#
loop_
_entity.id
_entity.type
_entity.pdbx_description
1 polymer ?
#
loop_
_entity_poly.entity_id
_entity_poly.type
_entity_poly.pdbx_seq_one_letter_code
_entity_poly.pdbx_strand_id
1 'polypeptide(L)'
;MDREPLSDEKIPESVDPTDVYVADVTDETAVRNAMDGVYAVIHLAGDPRPEAPWDSVLRNNIDGTQQMFDAAVDAGVEKFAFASSNHAVGAYETTDRTPDMYRPHHEFRLDGTELPRPSNLYGVSKAAGETLGRYYHDHHDISVVNVRIGNLTQHHPPKEYERGQAMWLSYRDCAHLFECCIEADYDYEIVYGISDNDRKYYSIDRARAVLGYDPQDNSAEFTFEGEPLDEA
;
A
#
# COMPACT_ATOMS: atom_id res chain seq x y z
N MET A 1 -8.05 -9.29 -16.10
CA MET A 1 -8.11 -9.10 -14.64
C MET A 1 -9.54 -9.34 -14.24
N ASP A 2 -9.75 -10.05 -13.14
CA ASP A 2 -11.07 -10.45 -12.69
C ASP A 2 -11.94 -9.20 -12.51
N ARG A 3 -12.82 -9.00 -13.49
CA ARG A 3 -13.98 -8.12 -13.43
C ARG A 3 -15.13 -8.83 -12.72
N GLU A 4 -14.82 -9.95 -12.07
CA GLU A 4 -15.75 -10.73 -11.27
C GLU A 4 -16.06 -9.91 -10.02
N PRO A 5 -17.33 -9.69 -9.70
CA PRO A 5 -17.73 -9.06 -8.45
C PRO A 5 -17.07 -9.75 -7.26
N LEU A 6 -16.82 -9.01 -6.19
CA LEU A 6 -16.50 -9.65 -4.91
C LEU A 6 -17.64 -10.61 -4.57
N SER A 7 -17.29 -11.84 -4.16
CA SER A 7 -18.27 -12.78 -3.64
C SER A 7 -18.93 -12.19 -2.39
N ASP A 8 -20.21 -12.47 -2.18
CA ASP A 8 -20.97 -11.98 -1.01
C ASP A 8 -20.25 -12.26 0.33
N GLU A 9 -19.54 -13.39 0.44
CA GLU A 9 -18.74 -13.75 1.63
C GLU A 9 -17.60 -12.79 1.97
N LYS A 10 -17.17 -11.95 1.01
CA LYS A 10 -16.09 -10.95 1.19
C LYS A 10 -16.63 -9.55 1.47
N ILE A 11 -17.93 -9.33 1.34
CA ILE A 11 -18.57 -8.05 1.63
C ILE A 11 -19.08 -8.11 3.07
N PRO A 12 -18.62 -7.24 3.98
CA PRO A 12 -19.11 -7.23 5.35
C PRO A 12 -20.63 -7.01 5.39
N GLU A 13 -21.34 -7.71 6.28
CA GLU A 13 -22.81 -7.61 6.43
C GLU A 13 -23.29 -6.18 6.73
N SER A 14 -22.40 -5.32 7.23
CA SER A 14 -22.67 -3.92 7.53
C SER A 14 -22.70 -3.00 6.31
N VAL A 15 -22.24 -3.45 5.15
CA VAL A 15 -22.23 -2.67 3.91
C VAL A 15 -23.58 -2.77 3.23
N ASP A 16 -24.21 -1.63 2.92
CA ASP A 16 -25.45 -1.62 2.13
C ASP A 16 -25.13 -2.12 0.71
N PRO A 17 -25.86 -3.11 0.16
CA PRO A 17 -25.65 -3.54 -1.22
C PRO A 17 -25.75 -2.42 -2.26
N THR A 18 -26.42 -1.29 -1.96
CA THR A 18 -26.46 -0.12 -2.85
C THR A 18 -25.12 0.63 -2.93
N ASP A 19 -24.25 0.45 -1.94
CA ASP A 19 -22.91 1.05 -1.87
C ASP A 19 -21.84 0.14 -2.50
N VAL A 20 -22.25 -0.97 -3.13
CA VAL A 20 -21.37 -1.91 -3.84
C VAL A 20 -21.44 -1.67 -5.34
N TYR A 21 -20.33 -1.22 -5.90
CA TYR A 21 -20.22 -0.91 -7.33
C TYR A 21 -19.28 -1.90 -8.04
N VAL A 22 -19.73 -2.42 -9.17
CA VAL A 22 -18.88 -3.22 -10.08
C VAL A 22 -18.54 -2.35 -11.28
N ALA A 23 -17.32 -1.82 -11.31
CA ALA A 23 -16.86 -0.89 -12.32
C ALA A 23 -15.40 -1.13 -12.72
N ASP A 24 -15.04 -0.69 -13.92
CA ASP A 24 -13.65 -0.58 -14.36
C ASP A 24 -13.15 0.82 -13.94
N VAL A 25 -11.96 0.92 -13.33
CA VAL A 25 -11.38 2.21 -12.91
C VAL A 25 -11.14 3.17 -14.07
N THR A 26 -11.22 2.68 -15.32
CA THR A 26 -11.16 3.49 -16.54
C THR A 26 -12.52 3.94 -17.08
N ASP A 27 -13.62 3.62 -16.39
CA ASP A 27 -14.96 4.11 -16.71
C ASP A 27 -15.27 5.36 -15.88
N GLU A 28 -15.14 6.53 -16.52
CA GLU A 28 -15.30 7.82 -15.86
C GLU A 28 -16.66 7.98 -15.20
N THR A 29 -17.73 7.56 -15.87
CA THR A 29 -19.08 7.75 -15.34
C THR A 29 -19.32 6.84 -14.14
N ALA A 30 -18.87 5.59 -14.22
CA ALA A 30 -19.03 4.64 -13.13
C ALA A 30 -18.23 5.06 -11.88
N VAL A 31 -16.98 5.49 -12.07
CA VAL A 31 -16.11 5.96 -10.97
C VAL A 31 -16.70 7.21 -10.31
N ARG A 32 -17.17 8.20 -11.09
CA ARG A 32 -17.80 9.42 -10.55
C ARG A 32 -19.05 9.08 -9.73
N ASN A 33 -19.89 8.17 -10.20
CA ASN A 33 -21.09 7.76 -9.46
C ASN A 33 -20.75 7.06 -8.14
N ALA A 34 -19.67 6.27 -8.09
CA ALA A 34 -19.23 5.58 -6.88
C ALA A 34 -18.56 6.52 -5.87
N MET A 35 -18.20 7.74 -6.27
CA MET A 35 -17.51 8.72 -5.41
C MET A 35 -18.49 9.67 -4.69
N ASP A 36 -19.78 9.67 -5.05
CA ASP A 36 -20.77 10.58 -4.46
C ASP A 36 -20.91 10.33 -2.95
N GLY A 37 -20.74 11.39 -2.15
CA GLY A 37 -20.80 11.31 -0.69
C GLY A 37 -19.61 10.61 0.00
N VAL A 38 -18.56 10.24 -0.74
CA VAL A 38 -17.36 9.60 -0.16
C VAL A 38 -16.50 10.63 0.57
N TYR A 39 -16.18 10.34 1.84
CA TYR A 39 -15.27 11.16 2.64
C TYR A 39 -13.78 10.84 2.36
N ALA A 40 -13.45 9.55 2.24
CA ALA A 40 -12.09 9.08 2.06
C ALA A 40 -12.03 7.89 1.09
N VAL A 41 -10.93 7.80 0.33
CA VAL A 41 -10.69 6.71 -0.63
C VAL A 41 -9.48 5.90 -0.19
N ILE A 42 -9.64 4.57 -0.14
CA ILE A 42 -8.52 3.61 -0.14
C ILE A 42 -8.40 3.01 -1.54
N HIS A 43 -7.39 3.44 -2.31
CA HIS A 43 -7.20 3.00 -3.69
C HIS A 43 -6.27 1.79 -3.77
N LEU A 44 -6.87 0.59 -3.75
CA LEU A 44 -6.16 -0.69 -3.92
C LEU A 44 -6.12 -1.18 -5.38
N ALA A 45 -6.89 -0.55 -6.27
CA ALA A 45 -7.09 -1.04 -7.63
C ALA A 45 -5.85 -0.86 -8.53
N GLY A 46 -5.69 -1.78 -9.47
CA GLY A 46 -4.58 -1.84 -10.43
C GLY A 46 -4.22 -3.28 -10.78
N ASP A 47 -3.33 -3.47 -11.74
CA ASP A 47 -2.68 -4.74 -12.03
C ASP A 47 -1.57 -4.99 -11.00
N PRO A 48 -1.72 -5.98 -10.10
CA PRO A 48 -0.75 -6.23 -9.04
C PRO A 48 0.44 -7.07 -9.50
N ARG A 49 0.40 -7.60 -10.74
CA ARG A 49 1.40 -8.55 -11.22
C ARG A 49 2.70 -7.83 -11.56
N PRO A 50 3.85 -8.23 -10.99
CA PRO A 50 5.15 -7.65 -11.35
C PRO A 50 5.50 -7.76 -12.83
N GLU A 51 5.02 -8.82 -13.49
CA GLU A 51 5.25 -9.14 -14.91
C GLU A 51 4.06 -8.75 -15.81
N ALA A 52 3.19 -7.84 -15.36
CA ALA A 52 2.08 -7.36 -16.15
C ALA A 52 2.55 -6.72 -17.48
N PRO A 53 1.86 -6.95 -18.60
CA PRO A 53 2.14 -6.24 -19.85
C PRO A 53 2.04 -4.73 -19.66
N TRP A 54 2.93 -3.97 -20.30
CA TRP A 54 3.01 -2.52 -20.13
C TRP A 54 1.68 -1.79 -20.41
N ASP A 55 0.95 -2.18 -21.46
CA ASP A 55 -0.35 -1.56 -21.76
C ASP A 55 -1.38 -1.77 -20.64
N SER A 56 -1.31 -2.90 -19.92
CA SER A 56 -2.15 -3.14 -18.73
C SER A 56 -1.76 -2.18 -17.59
N VAL A 57 -0.45 -2.00 -17.38
CA VAL A 57 0.10 -1.13 -16.34
C VAL A 57 -0.24 0.34 -16.61
N LEU A 58 -0.05 0.82 -17.84
CA LEU A 58 -0.43 2.18 -18.25
C LEU A 58 -1.91 2.43 -17.96
N ARG A 59 -2.78 1.60 -18.53
CA ARG A 59 -4.22 1.80 -18.47
C ARG A 59 -4.77 1.70 -17.05
N ASN A 60 -4.39 0.66 -16.31
CA ASN A 60 -5.03 0.38 -15.02
C ASN A 60 -4.33 1.09 -13.85
N ASN A 61 -3.00 1.23 -13.88
CA ASN A 61 -2.25 1.74 -12.73
C ASN A 61 -1.93 3.22 -12.85
N ILE A 62 -1.81 3.77 -14.07
CA ILE A 62 -1.49 5.18 -14.28
C ILE A 62 -2.77 5.95 -14.64
N ASP A 63 -3.39 5.65 -15.79
CA ASP A 63 -4.59 6.35 -16.25
C ASP A 63 -5.75 6.17 -15.25
N GLY A 64 -6.02 4.92 -14.83
CA GLY A 64 -7.03 4.62 -13.83
C GLY A 64 -6.79 5.30 -12.48
N THR A 65 -5.53 5.43 -12.04
CA THR A 65 -5.21 6.15 -10.79
C THR A 65 -5.44 7.65 -10.93
N GLN A 66 -5.02 8.25 -12.06
CA GLN A 66 -5.26 9.66 -12.34
C GLN A 66 -6.76 9.98 -12.38
N GLN A 67 -7.56 9.12 -13.01
CA GLN A 67 -9.02 9.23 -13.04
C GLN A 67 -9.66 9.13 -11.64
N MET A 68 -9.15 8.24 -10.78
CA MET A 68 -9.62 8.14 -9.39
C MET A 68 -9.33 9.42 -8.60
N PHE A 69 -8.18 10.06 -8.82
CA PHE A 69 -7.87 11.35 -8.22
C PHE A 69 -8.77 12.47 -8.76
N ASP A 70 -8.99 12.56 -10.07
CA ASP A 70 -9.92 13.53 -10.67
C ASP A 70 -11.32 13.40 -10.05
N ALA A 71 -11.84 12.17 -9.99
CA ALA A 71 -13.16 11.92 -9.43
C ALA A 71 -13.22 12.23 -7.92
N ALA A 72 -12.16 11.93 -7.17
CA ALA A 72 -12.08 12.23 -5.74
C ALA A 72 -12.11 13.75 -5.49
N VAL A 73 -11.32 14.51 -6.23
CA VAL A 73 -11.31 15.98 -6.15
C VAL A 73 -12.67 16.57 -6.54
N ASP A 74 -13.26 16.11 -7.64
CA ASP A 74 -14.56 16.62 -8.11
C ASP A 74 -15.70 16.32 -7.12
N ALA A 75 -15.62 15.20 -6.40
CA ALA A 75 -16.58 14.82 -5.35
C ALA A 75 -16.32 15.49 -3.99
N GLY A 76 -15.18 16.15 -3.81
CA GLY A 76 -14.80 16.76 -2.53
C GLY A 76 -14.34 15.76 -1.48
N VAL A 77 -13.74 14.64 -1.90
CA VAL A 77 -13.08 13.68 -1.00
C VAL A 77 -11.95 14.39 -0.24
N GLU A 78 -11.90 14.20 1.07
CA GLU A 78 -10.89 14.87 1.91
C GLU A 78 -9.57 14.11 1.98
N LYS A 79 -9.62 12.77 1.96
CA LYS A 79 -8.46 11.89 2.17
C LYS A 79 -8.33 10.81 1.11
N PHE A 80 -7.11 10.61 0.60
CA PHE A 80 -6.79 9.58 -0.38
C PHE A 80 -5.59 8.74 0.07
N ALA A 81 -5.84 7.47 0.41
CA ALA A 81 -4.81 6.49 0.73
C ALA A 81 -4.48 5.65 -0.51
N PHE A 82 -3.32 5.90 -1.11
CA PHE A 82 -2.85 5.20 -2.29
C PHE A 82 -2.04 3.96 -1.90
N ALA A 83 -2.45 2.78 -2.37
CA ALA A 83 -1.65 1.56 -2.24
C ALA A 83 -0.47 1.58 -3.21
N SER A 84 0.64 2.18 -2.77
CA SER A 84 1.95 2.05 -3.40
C SER A 84 2.58 0.68 -3.08
N SER A 85 3.88 0.52 -3.34
CA SER A 85 4.59 -0.74 -3.16
C SER A 85 6.06 -0.54 -2.81
N ASN A 86 6.63 -1.48 -2.07
CA ASN A 86 8.09 -1.64 -1.95
C ASN A 86 8.80 -1.66 -3.32
N HIS A 87 8.14 -2.11 -4.39
CA HIS A 87 8.70 -2.10 -5.75
C HIS A 87 8.97 -0.70 -6.31
N ALA A 88 8.38 0.36 -5.76
CA ALA A 88 8.70 1.75 -6.13
C ALA A 88 10.13 2.15 -5.73
N VAL A 89 10.72 1.44 -4.77
CA VAL A 89 12.07 1.67 -4.22
C VAL A 89 12.96 0.43 -4.21
N GLY A 90 12.51 -0.67 -4.85
CA GLY A 90 13.18 -1.96 -4.74
C GLY A 90 14.65 -1.98 -5.18
N ALA A 91 15.08 -1.07 -6.08
CA ALA A 91 16.47 -1.05 -6.52
C ALA A 91 17.46 -0.48 -5.48
N TYR A 92 16.99 -0.01 -4.31
CA TYR A 92 17.88 0.26 -3.17
C TYR A 92 18.45 -1.02 -2.53
N GLU A 93 17.91 -2.19 -2.86
CA GLU A 93 18.45 -3.50 -2.52
C GLU A 93 19.56 -3.86 -3.53
N THR A 94 20.80 -3.53 -3.18
CA THR A 94 21.98 -3.82 -4.03
C THR A 94 22.70 -5.09 -3.59
N THR A 95 23.55 -5.63 -4.46
CA THR A 95 24.42 -6.78 -4.13
C THR A 95 25.32 -6.54 -2.92
N ASP A 96 25.75 -5.29 -2.70
CA ASP A 96 26.65 -4.94 -1.59
C ASP A 96 25.91 -4.76 -0.25
N ARG A 97 24.57 -4.69 -0.29
CA ARG A 97 23.72 -4.53 0.90
C ARG A 97 23.01 -5.83 1.28
N THR A 98 22.76 -6.69 0.30
CA THR A 98 21.99 -7.92 0.52
C THR A 98 22.93 -9.11 0.72
N PRO A 99 22.59 -10.06 1.62
CA PRO A 99 21.39 -10.11 2.46
C PRO A 99 21.54 -9.37 3.81
N ASP A 100 22.69 -8.77 4.10
CA ASP A 100 23.02 -8.20 5.41
C ASP A 100 22.03 -7.12 5.88
N MET A 101 21.43 -6.37 4.96
CA MET A 101 20.39 -5.39 5.27
C MET A 101 19.12 -5.97 5.89
N TYR A 102 18.87 -7.28 5.76
CA TYR A 102 17.73 -7.97 6.39
C TYR A 102 18.05 -8.49 7.79
N ARG A 103 19.21 -8.16 8.36
CA ARG A 103 19.62 -8.62 9.68
C ARG A 103 19.16 -7.61 10.75
N PRO A 104 18.70 -8.08 11.93
CA PRO A 104 18.18 -7.17 12.98
C PRO A 104 19.17 -6.09 13.42
N HIS A 105 20.46 -6.40 13.40
CA HIS A 105 21.53 -5.49 13.83
C HIS A 105 21.99 -4.51 12.73
N HIS A 106 21.49 -4.63 11.50
CA HIS A 106 21.87 -3.74 10.43
C HIS A 106 21.17 -2.38 10.59
N GLU A 107 21.86 -1.28 10.31
CA GLU A 107 21.37 0.09 10.60
C GLU A 107 20.71 0.79 9.39
N PHE A 108 20.94 0.31 8.17
CA PHE A 108 20.34 0.94 6.98
C PHE A 108 18.82 0.89 7.04
N ARG A 109 18.18 2.06 6.96
CA ARG A 109 16.74 2.21 6.85
C ARG A 109 16.40 3.14 5.70
N LEU A 110 15.38 2.79 4.94
CA LEU A 110 14.64 3.72 4.10
C LEU A 110 13.46 4.25 4.91
N ASP A 111 13.14 5.53 4.81
CA ASP A 111 12.17 6.20 5.69
C ASP A 111 11.05 6.93 4.93
N GLY A 112 11.03 6.81 3.60
CA GLY A 112 10.02 7.43 2.74
C GLY A 112 10.48 8.76 2.15
N THR A 113 11.66 9.27 2.54
CA THR A 113 12.23 10.51 1.99
C THR A 113 13.11 10.29 0.75
N GLU A 114 13.50 9.05 0.49
CA GLU A 114 14.28 8.71 -0.68
C GLU A 114 13.51 8.87 -2.00
N LEU A 115 14.26 9.15 -3.08
CA LEU A 115 13.70 9.20 -4.43
C LEU A 115 13.23 7.81 -4.86
N PRO A 116 12.12 7.69 -5.60
CA PRO A 116 11.72 6.42 -6.19
C PRO A 116 12.85 5.81 -7.03
N ARG A 117 13.12 4.53 -6.78
CA ARG A 117 14.11 3.73 -7.52
C ARG A 117 13.51 2.35 -7.85
N PRO A 118 12.60 2.30 -8.84
CA PRO A 118 11.79 1.11 -9.06
C PRO A 118 12.58 -0.11 -9.51
N SER A 119 12.14 -1.31 -9.09
CA SER A 119 12.77 -2.58 -9.47
C SER A 119 12.21 -3.19 -10.76
N ASN A 120 11.01 -2.79 -11.19
CA ASN A 120 10.29 -3.30 -12.37
C ASN A 120 9.26 -2.27 -12.87
N LEU A 121 8.59 -2.57 -14.00
CA LEU A 121 7.59 -1.67 -14.60
C LEU A 121 6.34 -1.47 -13.73
N TYR A 122 5.95 -2.48 -12.95
CA TYR A 122 4.91 -2.32 -11.93
C TYR A 122 5.31 -1.26 -10.89
N GLY A 123 6.54 -1.31 -10.36
CA GLY A 123 7.09 -0.32 -9.45
C GLY A 123 7.15 1.09 -10.05
N VAL A 124 7.44 1.20 -11.35
CA VAL A 124 7.38 2.47 -12.09
C VAL A 124 5.97 3.06 -12.02
N SER A 125 4.93 2.25 -12.21
CA SER A 125 3.55 2.73 -12.13
C SER A 125 3.15 3.19 -10.73
N LYS A 126 3.62 2.51 -9.68
CA LYS A 126 3.38 2.93 -8.30
C LYS A 126 4.11 4.24 -7.97
N ALA A 127 5.35 4.41 -8.42
CA ALA A 127 6.07 5.68 -8.33
C ALA A 127 5.39 6.83 -9.11
N ALA A 128 4.79 6.53 -10.27
CA ALA A 128 3.98 7.49 -11.00
C ALA A 128 2.73 7.88 -10.20
N GLY A 129 2.06 6.92 -9.56
CA GLY A 129 0.94 7.16 -8.64
C GLY A 129 1.32 8.04 -7.44
N GLU A 130 2.49 7.81 -6.82
CA GLU A 130 3.01 8.66 -5.74
C GLU A 130 3.19 10.11 -6.19
N THR A 131 3.66 10.30 -7.42
CA THR A 131 3.88 11.62 -8.04
C THR A 131 2.55 12.29 -8.40
N LEU A 132 1.58 11.53 -8.92
CA LEU A 132 0.21 12.02 -9.15
C LEU A 132 -0.40 12.49 -7.83
N GLY A 133 -0.32 11.68 -6.77
CA GLY A 133 -0.82 12.05 -5.46
C GLY A 133 -0.23 13.35 -4.94
N ARG A 134 1.08 13.59 -5.18
CA ARG A 134 1.71 14.87 -4.83
C ARG A 134 1.11 16.04 -5.60
N TYR A 135 0.96 15.88 -6.91
CA TYR A 135 0.36 16.89 -7.77
C TYR A 135 -1.07 17.24 -7.30
N TYR A 136 -1.91 16.24 -7.03
CA TYR A 136 -3.29 16.50 -6.61
C TYR A 136 -3.36 17.18 -5.24
N HIS A 137 -2.53 16.77 -4.29
CA HIS A 137 -2.42 17.48 -3.01
C HIS A 137 -2.02 18.95 -3.20
N ASP A 138 -0.96 19.23 -3.96
CA ASP A 138 -0.46 20.60 -4.20
C ASP A 138 -1.46 21.52 -4.89
N HIS A 139 -2.30 20.98 -5.76
CA HIS A 139 -3.18 21.75 -6.62
C HIS A 139 -4.63 21.80 -6.12
N HIS A 140 -5.03 20.88 -5.24
CA HIS A 140 -6.42 20.71 -4.82
C HIS A 140 -6.61 20.54 -3.31
N ASP A 141 -5.54 20.63 -2.51
CA ASP A 141 -5.55 20.51 -1.04
C ASP A 141 -6.15 19.19 -0.50
N ILE A 142 -6.26 18.15 -1.34
CA ILE A 142 -6.64 16.79 -0.89
C ILE A 142 -5.51 16.19 -0.05
N SER A 143 -5.84 15.58 1.09
CA SER A 143 -4.84 14.91 1.92
C SER A 143 -4.47 13.56 1.30
N VAL A 144 -3.18 13.29 1.09
CA VAL A 144 -2.73 12.06 0.40
C VAL A 144 -1.69 11.32 1.20
N VAL A 145 -1.90 10.02 1.40
CA VAL A 145 -0.87 9.12 1.95
C VAL A 145 -0.57 8.01 0.96
N ASN A 146 0.71 7.86 0.63
CA ASN A 146 1.20 6.78 -0.21
C ASN A 146 1.77 5.67 0.67
N VAL A 147 1.10 4.54 0.70
CA VAL A 147 1.50 3.38 1.51
C VAL A 147 2.33 2.44 0.65
N ARG A 148 3.64 2.41 0.85
CA ARG A 148 4.54 1.44 0.20
C ARG A 148 4.43 0.10 0.90
N ILE A 149 3.46 -0.70 0.47
CA ILE A 149 3.18 -2.02 1.03
C ILE A 149 4.38 -2.95 0.81
N GLY A 150 4.80 -3.62 1.89
CA GLY A 150 5.80 -4.67 1.88
C GLY A 150 5.25 -5.98 1.31
N ASN A 151 5.24 -7.04 2.12
CA ASN A 151 4.78 -8.36 1.73
C ASN A 151 3.60 -8.79 2.61
N LEU A 152 2.41 -8.71 2.03
CA LEU A 152 1.15 -9.00 2.70
C LEU A 152 0.86 -10.51 2.63
N THR A 153 0.86 -11.19 3.78
CA THR A 153 0.48 -12.61 3.87
C THR A 153 -0.43 -12.85 5.06
N GLN A 154 -1.34 -13.81 4.92
CA GLN A 154 -2.30 -14.17 5.95
C GLN A 154 -1.67 -15.08 7.00
N HIS A 155 -1.92 -14.80 8.29
CA HIS A 155 -1.57 -15.62 9.46
C HIS A 155 -0.08 -15.81 9.81
N HIS A 156 0.83 -15.76 8.84
CA HIS A 156 2.26 -15.98 9.08
C HIS A 156 3.12 -15.15 8.13
N PRO A 157 4.38 -14.84 8.49
CA PRO A 157 5.33 -14.24 7.56
C PRO A 157 5.69 -15.20 6.41
N PRO A 158 6.22 -14.69 5.30
CA PRO A 158 6.67 -15.53 4.19
C PRO A 158 7.64 -16.62 4.64
N LYS A 159 7.36 -17.85 4.22
CA LYS A 159 8.17 -19.03 4.54
C LYS A 159 9.42 -19.05 3.69
N GLU A 160 10.54 -19.40 4.31
CA GLU A 160 11.83 -19.58 3.66
C GLU A 160 12.29 -18.37 2.82
N TYR A 161 11.84 -17.16 3.18
CA TYR A 161 12.09 -15.95 2.39
C TYR A 161 12.49 -14.77 3.28
N GLU A 162 13.79 -14.63 3.57
CA GLU A 162 14.32 -13.63 4.51
C GLU A 162 13.95 -12.19 4.15
N ARG A 163 14.04 -11.84 2.86
CA ARG A 163 13.58 -10.53 2.36
C ARG A 163 12.09 -10.33 2.65
N GLY A 164 11.27 -11.36 2.43
CA GLY A 164 9.85 -11.34 2.71
C GLY A 164 9.52 -11.14 4.19
N GLN A 165 10.27 -11.79 5.09
CA GLN A 165 10.10 -11.63 6.53
C GLN A 165 10.52 -10.24 7.02
N ALA A 166 11.54 -9.63 6.41
CA ALA A 166 11.97 -8.26 6.74
C ALA A 166 10.91 -7.20 6.40
N MET A 167 10.10 -7.44 5.38
CA MET A 167 9.04 -6.52 4.92
C MET A 167 7.63 -7.10 5.14
N TRP A 168 7.47 -8.08 6.03
CA TRP A 168 6.17 -8.70 6.25
C TRP A 168 5.15 -7.67 6.76
N LEU A 169 3.93 -7.75 6.24
CA LEU A 169 2.77 -7.04 6.73
C LEU A 169 1.68 -8.08 7.01
N SER A 170 1.25 -8.19 8.27
CA SER A 170 0.11 -9.04 8.61
C SER A 170 -1.21 -8.42 8.12
N TYR A 171 -2.27 -9.21 8.01
CA TYR A 171 -3.59 -8.67 7.64
C TYR A 171 -4.16 -7.73 8.70
N ARG A 172 -3.91 -8.03 9.97
CA ARG A 172 -4.33 -7.21 11.11
C ARG A 172 -3.67 -5.83 11.05
N ASP A 173 -2.36 -5.82 10.90
CA ASP A 173 -1.58 -4.58 10.84
C ASP A 173 -1.88 -3.80 9.55
N CYS A 174 -2.16 -4.48 8.43
CA CYS A 174 -2.62 -3.83 7.20
C CYS A 174 -3.94 -3.08 7.41
N ALA A 175 -4.93 -3.72 8.04
CA ALA A 175 -6.21 -3.09 8.34
C ALA A 175 -6.03 -1.89 9.28
N HIS A 176 -5.27 -2.06 10.36
CA HIS A 176 -4.92 -0.97 11.30
C HIS A 176 -4.25 0.21 10.60
N LEU A 177 -3.29 -0.05 9.71
CA LEU A 177 -2.60 1.01 8.96
C LEU A 177 -3.56 1.82 8.09
N PHE A 178 -4.46 1.16 7.36
CA PHE A 178 -5.42 1.86 6.50
C PHE A 178 -6.54 2.55 7.30
N GLU A 179 -6.92 2.03 8.46
CA GLU A 179 -7.76 2.75 9.43
C GLU A 179 -7.07 4.05 9.89
N CYS A 180 -5.80 3.97 10.29
CA CYS A 180 -5.00 5.15 10.66
C CYS A 180 -4.90 6.16 9.50
N CYS A 181 -4.81 5.70 8.24
CA CYS A 181 -4.83 6.59 7.07
C CYS A 181 -6.14 7.36 6.94
N ILE A 182 -7.27 6.84 7.40
CA ILE A 182 -8.55 7.54 7.34
C ILE A 182 -8.69 8.51 8.53
N GLU A 183 -8.25 8.09 9.71
CA GLU A 183 -8.51 8.80 10.97
C GLU A 183 -7.51 9.93 11.27
N ALA A 184 -6.24 9.76 10.89
CA ALA A 184 -5.19 10.71 11.24
C ALA A 184 -5.27 12.02 10.46
N ASP A 185 -4.76 13.10 11.04
CA ASP A 185 -4.64 14.41 10.40
C ASP A 185 -3.24 14.60 9.81
N TYR A 186 -3.16 14.70 8.49
CA TYR A 186 -1.92 14.83 7.71
C TYR A 186 -2.20 15.50 6.37
N ASP A 187 -1.19 16.14 5.80
CA ASP A 187 -1.26 16.80 4.49
C ASP A 187 -0.88 15.83 3.36
N TYR A 188 0.42 15.52 3.26
CA TYR A 188 0.97 14.60 2.26
C TYR A 188 2.05 13.73 2.88
N GLU A 189 1.92 12.42 2.73
CA GLU A 189 2.84 11.46 3.33
C GLU A 189 3.23 10.32 2.38
N ILE A 190 4.44 9.80 2.60
CA ILE A 190 4.89 8.51 2.07
C ILE A 190 5.31 7.68 3.27
N VAL A 191 4.70 6.52 3.43
CA VAL A 191 4.96 5.62 4.57
C VAL A 191 5.18 4.19 4.10
N TYR A 192 5.89 3.40 4.90
CA TYR A 192 6.03 1.96 4.65
C TYR A 192 4.95 1.17 5.37
N GLY A 193 4.24 0.33 4.62
CA GLY A 193 3.26 -0.60 5.15
C GLY A 193 3.89 -1.95 5.45
N ILE A 194 4.48 -2.08 6.64
CA ILE A 194 5.00 -3.34 7.21
C ILE A 194 4.63 -3.44 8.69
N SER A 195 4.62 -4.66 9.22
CA SER A 195 4.55 -4.95 10.66
C SER A 195 5.87 -4.57 11.37
N ASP A 196 5.94 -4.67 12.70
CA ASP A 196 7.12 -4.25 13.47
C ASP A 196 8.27 -5.26 13.43
N ASN A 197 8.65 -5.70 12.23
CA ASN A 197 9.62 -6.77 12.05
C ASN A 197 11.00 -6.36 12.61
N ASP A 198 11.64 -7.20 13.41
CA ASP A 198 13.01 -6.94 13.90
C ASP A 198 14.02 -6.80 12.75
N ARG A 199 13.76 -7.54 11.66
CA ARG A 199 14.58 -7.60 10.44
C ARG A 199 14.34 -6.43 9.47
N LYS A 200 13.47 -5.48 9.82
CA LYS A 200 13.05 -4.41 8.91
C LYS A 200 14.20 -3.54 8.44
N TYR A 201 14.18 -3.19 7.16
CA TYR A 201 15.01 -2.14 6.55
C TYR A 201 14.17 -0.97 6.04
N TYR A 202 12.85 -1.06 6.18
CA TYR A 202 11.92 0.05 6.03
C TYR A 202 11.60 0.58 7.43
N SER A 203 11.83 1.87 7.67
CA SER A 203 11.41 2.51 8.91
C SER A 203 9.90 2.71 8.91
N ILE A 204 9.26 2.36 10.03
CA ILE A 204 7.85 2.65 10.30
C ILE A 204 7.69 3.89 11.19
N ASP A 205 8.77 4.59 11.53
CA ASP A 205 8.74 5.72 12.45
C ASP A 205 7.87 6.86 11.91
N ARG A 206 7.89 7.08 10.59
CA ARG A 206 7.02 8.08 9.95
C ARG A 206 5.55 7.71 10.12
N ALA A 207 5.18 6.47 9.84
CA ALA A 207 3.82 5.97 10.01
C ALA A 207 3.35 6.09 11.47
N ARG A 208 4.21 5.71 12.43
CA ARG A 208 3.96 5.90 13.87
C ARG A 208 3.71 7.37 14.22
N ALA A 209 4.57 8.27 13.72
CA ALA A 209 4.55 9.68 14.09
C ALA A 209 3.38 10.46 13.50
N VAL A 210 3.02 10.21 12.23
CA VAL A 210 2.00 11.02 11.52
C VAL A 210 0.63 10.36 11.45
N LEU A 211 0.58 9.02 11.45
CA LEU A 211 -0.69 8.29 11.36
C LEU A 211 -1.13 7.69 12.71
N GLY A 212 -0.23 7.63 13.70
CA GLY A 212 -0.51 6.89 14.94
C GLY A 212 -0.48 5.37 14.76
N TYR A 213 0.10 4.89 13.66
CA TYR A 213 0.19 3.46 13.37
C TYR A 213 1.01 2.71 14.43
N ASP A 214 0.42 1.69 15.05
CA ASP A 214 1.05 0.87 16.09
C ASP A 214 0.85 -0.63 15.78
N PRO A 215 1.70 -1.22 14.91
CA PRO A 215 1.59 -2.62 14.53
C PRO A 215 1.82 -3.56 15.71
N GLN A 216 1.13 -4.70 15.70
CA GLN A 216 1.14 -5.67 16.78
C GLN A 216 1.87 -6.97 16.41
N ASP A 217 2.21 -7.19 15.14
CA ASP A 217 2.90 -8.39 14.68
C ASP A 217 4.40 -8.15 14.44
N ASN A 218 5.20 -9.20 14.62
CA ASN A 218 6.63 -9.21 14.30
C ASN A 218 7.03 -10.56 13.68
N SER A 219 7.68 -10.54 12.52
CA SER A 219 8.13 -11.78 11.87
C SER A 219 9.14 -12.60 12.70
N ALA A 220 9.77 -12.00 13.71
CA ALA A 220 10.64 -12.69 14.66
C ALA A 220 9.90 -13.63 15.63
N GLU A 221 8.58 -13.51 15.73
CA GLU A 221 7.72 -14.41 16.54
C GLU A 221 7.42 -15.74 15.82
N PHE A 222 8.00 -15.95 14.64
CA PHE A 222 7.82 -17.15 13.83
C PHE A 222 9.17 -17.79 13.46
N THR A 223 9.15 -19.10 13.25
CA THR A 223 10.25 -19.84 12.61
C THR A 223 10.44 -19.39 11.15
N PHE A 224 11.54 -19.81 10.53
CA PHE A 224 11.78 -19.49 9.12
C PHE A 224 10.73 -20.18 8.20
N GLU A 225 10.17 -21.29 8.67
CA GLU A 225 9.11 -22.08 8.06
C GLU A 225 7.71 -21.49 8.30
N GLY A 226 7.60 -20.39 9.07
CA GLY A 226 6.34 -19.68 9.34
C GLY A 226 5.47 -20.32 10.41
N GLU A 227 6.05 -21.10 11.32
CA GLU A 227 5.35 -21.62 12.51
C GLU A 227 5.56 -20.64 13.68
N PRO A 228 4.54 -20.32 14.48
CA PRO A 228 4.72 -19.49 15.67
C PRO A 228 5.78 -20.10 16.59
N LEU A 229 6.67 -19.28 17.14
CA LEU A 229 7.52 -19.70 18.25
C LEU A 229 6.61 -19.88 19.47
N ASP A 230 6.65 -21.06 20.11
CA ASP A 230 5.90 -21.30 21.34
C ASP A 230 6.17 -20.16 22.34
N GLU A 231 5.10 -19.62 22.96
CA GLU A 231 5.23 -18.60 24.02
C GLU A 231 6.21 -19.11 25.08
N ALA A 232 7.37 -18.45 25.20
CA ALA A 232 8.37 -18.74 26.23
C ALA A 232 7.97 -18.15 27.59
#